data_AF-A0A0F9ZGA8-F1
#
_entry.id   AF-A0A0F9ZGA8-F1
#
_cell.length_a   1.000
_cell.length_b   1.000
_cell.length_c   1.000
_cell.angle_alpha   90.00
_cell.angle_beta   90.00
_cell.angle_gamma   90.00
#
_symmetry.space_group_name_H-M   'P 1'
#
loop_
_entity.id
_entity.type
_entity.pdbx_description
1 polymer ?
#
loop_
_entity_poly.entity_id
_entity_poly.type
_entity_poly.pdbx_seq_one_letter_code
_entity_poly.pdbx_strand_id
1 'polypeptide(L)'
;MALNSLWARIRGSAAGGTPSFSRTTALNLIGFATWIPVIAWFNLHVAELTVVDGSSMYPFMNADRDSSLRRDVVLNYKWSPQEDLQRGMIVTLRSPFHPEVIAVKRVVALEGDVIKTKKPYPVPTVRIPQGHVWVEGDGPPGSSLDSNTYGPISKRLLTGRVTHIVYPLKKFGPVQWWEHDRPLVE
;
A
#
# COMPACT_ATOMS: atom_id res chain seq x y z
N MET A 1 53.73 -29.69 -35.42
CA MET A 1 52.67 -28.80 -35.94
C MET A 1 51.32 -29.54 -35.98
N ALA A 2 50.64 -29.76 -34.84
CA ALA A 2 49.41 -30.56 -34.81
C ALA A 2 48.38 -30.12 -33.74
N LEU A 3 48.31 -28.83 -33.41
CA LEU A 3 47.32 -28.29 -32.45
C LEU A 3 46.23 -27.40 -33.07
N ASN A 4 46.29 -27.14 -34.39
CA ASN A 4 45.34 -26.24 -35.05
C ASN A 4 44.07 -26.93 -35.57
N SER A 5 43.97 -28.27 -35.50
CA SER A 5 42.86 -29.03 -36.09
C SER A 5 41.69 -29.30 -35.15
N LEU A 6 41.88 -29.19 -33.82
CA LEU A 6 40.82 -29.45 -32.84
C LEU A 6 39.83 -28.27 -32.75
N TRP A 7 40.33 -27.03 -32.90
CA TRP A 7 39.52 -25.80 -32.87
C TRP A 7 38.80 -25.49 -34.18
N ALA A 8 39.17 -26.13 -35.29
CA ALA A 8 38.47 -26.02 -36.56
C ALA A 8 37.19 -26.88 -36.57
N ARG A 9 37.20 -28.02 -35.86
CA ARG A 9 36.07 -28.95 -35.81
C ARG A 9 34.94 -28.50 -34.88
N ILE A 10 35.25 -27.68 -33.86
CA ILE A 10 34.25 -27.12 -32.94
C ILE A 10 33.50 -25.93 -33.56
N ARG A 11 34.10 -25.24 -34.55
CA ARG A 11 33.43 -24.14 -35.28
C ARG A 11 32.53 -24.59 -36.44
N GLY A 12 32.62 -25.85 -36.86
CA GLY A 12 31.84 -26.39 -37.99
C GLY A 12 30.40 -26.82 -37.67
N SER A 13 30.00 -26.85 -36.39
CA SER A 13 28.66 -27.32 -35.97
C SER A 13 27.67 -26.19 -35.62
N ALA A 14 28.08 -24.92 -35.74
CA ALA A 14 27.30 -23.77 -35.30
C ALA A 14 26.76 -22.92 -36.46
N ALA A 15 26.36 -23.57 -37.56
CA ALA A 15 25.69 -22.90 -38.67
C ALA A 15 24.38 -23.63 -39.03
N GLY A 16 23.25 -22.96 -38.84
CA GLY A 16 22.13 -23.10 -39.76
C GLY A 16 20.90 -23.90 -39.36
N GLY A 17 20.58 -24.05 -38.07
CA GLY A 17 19.24 -24.52 -37.65
C GLY A 17 18.41 -23.36 -37.13
N THR A 18 17.31 -23.00 -37.79
CA THR A 18 16.28 -22.13 -37.19
C THR A 18 15.91 -22.73 -35.82
N PRO A 19 15.97 -21.96 -34.73
CA PRO A 19 15.66 -22.51 -33.43
C PRO A 19 14.21 -23.02 -33.47
N SER A 20 14.03 -24.31 -33.14
CA SER A 20 12.70 -24.93 -33.07
C SER A 20 11.76 -23.99 -32.31
N PHE A 21 10.56 -23.77 -32.86
CA PHE A 21 9.53 -22.94 -32.24
C PHE A 21 9.34 -23.27 -30.74
N SER A 22 9.44 -24.55 -30.36
CA SER A 22 9.39 -25.00 -28.97
C SER A 22 10.56 -24.54 -28.11
N ARG A 23 11.79 -24.51 -28.64
CA ARG A 23 12.99 -24.06 -27.93
C ARG A 23 12.98 -22.54 -27.72
N THR A 24 12.58 -21.78 -28.73
CA THR A 24 12.44 -20.31 -28.62
C THR A 24 11.35 -19.94 -27.63
N THR A 25 10.19 -20.62 -27.69
CA THR A 25 9.09 -20.42 -26.73
C THR A 25 9.51 -20.79 -25.31
N ALA A 26 10.22 -21.90 -25.12
CA ALA A 26 10.72 -22.32 -23.81
C ALA A 26 11.72 -21.31 -23.21
N LEU A 27 12.65 -20.79 -24.01
CA LEU A 27 13.62 -19.78 -23.56
C LEU A 27 12.92 -18.47 -23.16
N ASN A 28 11.90 -18.04 -23.92
CA ASN A 28 11.11 -16.86 -23.57
C ASN A 28 10.33 -17.06 -22.26
N LEU A 29 9.74 -18.25 -22.05
CA LEU A 29 9.03 -18.58 -20.80
C LEU A 29 9.97 -18.59 -19.59
N ILE A 30 11.18 -19.15 -19.72
CA ILE A 30 12.21 -19.09 -18.67
C ILE A 30 12.58 -17.63 -18.40
N GLY A 31 12.74 -16.82 -19.44
CA GLY A 31 12.95 -15.37 -19.31
C GLY A 31 11.86 -14.69 -18.47
N PHE A 32 10.58 -14.91 -18.77
CA PHE A 32 9.48 -14.36 -17.97
C PHE A 32 9.45 -14.90 -16.54
N ALA A 33 9.76 -16.17 -16.33
CA ALA A 33 9.80 -16.77 -15.01
C ALA A 33 10.86 -16.12 -14.10
N THR A 34 12.00 -15.68 -14.64
CA THR A 34 13.03 -14.96 -13.86
C THR A 34 12.57 -13.61 -13.33
N TRP A 35 11.53 -13.00 -13.92
CA TRP A 35 10.95 -11.75 -13.43
C TRP A 35 9.95 -11.95 -12.28
N ILE A 36 9.46 -13.18 -12.04
CA ILE A 36 8.49 -13.46 -10.97
C ILE A 36 9.01 -13.05 -9.58
N PRO A 37 10.24 -13.43 -9.15
CA PRO A 37 10.77 -13.01 -7.85
C PRO A 37 10.93 -11.49 -7.73
N VAL A 38 11.26 -10.80 -8.83
CA VAL A 38 11.42 -9.35 -8.86
C VAL A 38 10.07 -8.67 -8.66
N ILE A 39 9.05 -9.11 -9.39
CA ILE A 39 7.68 -8.61 -9.25
C ILE A 39 7.12 -8.92 -7.86
N ALA A 40 7.36 -10.13 -7.34
CA ALA A 40 6.95 -10.51 -6.00
C ALA A 40 7.63 -9.63 -4.93
N TRP A 41 8.95 -9.43 -5.03
CA TRP A 41 9.69 -8.56 -4.13
C TRP A 41 9.15 -7.13 -4.16
N PHE A 42 8.89 -6.59 -5.36
CA PHE A 42 8.34 -5.25 -5.54
C PHE A 42 6.95 -5.13 -4.90
N ASN A 43 6.05 -6.09 -5.12
CA ASN A 43 4.71 -6.07 -4.54
C ASN A 43 4.70 -6.20 -3.01
N LEU A 44 5.68 -6.93 -2.47
CA LEU A 44 5.83 -7.14 -1.03
C LEU A 44 6.41 -5.90 -0.32
N HIS A 45 7.35 -5.17 -0.95
CA HIS A 45 8.12 -4.12 -0.26
C HIS A 45 7.88 -2.70 -0.75
N VAL A 46 7.45 -2.51 -2.00
CA VAL A 46 7.38 -1.17 -2.63
C VAL A 46 5.95 -0.70 -2.79
N ALA A 47 5.11 -1.44 -3.51
CA ALA A 47 3.74 -1.03 -3.78
C ALA A 47 2.81 -2.22 -4.01
N GLU A 48 1.59 -2.16 -3.50
CA GLU A 48 0.57 -3.20 -3.66
C GLU A 48 -0.77 -2.58 -4.05
N LEU A 49 -1.53 -3.27 -4.89
CA LEU A 49 -2.93 -2.96 -5.13
C LEU A 49 -3.78 -3.59 -4.02
N THR A 50 -4.38 -2.76 -3.17
CA THR A 50 -5.20 -3.20 -2.05
C THR A 50 -6.66 -2.90 -2.34
N VAL A 51 -7.54 -3.88 -2.15
CA VAL A 51 -8.98 -3.68 -2.21
C VAL A 51 -9.45 -3.15 -0.86
N VAL A 52 -10.10 -1.98 -0.85
CA VAL A 52 -10.63 -1.38 0.37
C VAL A 52 -12.02 -1.94 0.62
N ASP A 53 -12.14 -2.79 1.63
CA ASP A 53 -13.42 -3.34 2.09
C ASP A 53 -13.79 -2.75 3.46
N GLY A 54 -15.04 -2.32 3.62
CA GLY A 54 -15.56 -1.76 4.87
C GLY A 54 -16.03 -0.30 4.80
N SER A 55 -16.73 0.13 5.84
CA SER A 55 -17.37 1.46 5.98
C SER A 55 -16.47 2.52 6.61
N SER A 56 -15.27 2.14 7.10
CA SER A 56 -14.51 3.03 7.97
C SER A 56 -13.92 4.26 7.27
N MET A 57 -13.74 4.22 5.95
CA MET A 57 -13.25 5.35 5.15
C MET A 57 -14.38 5.98 4.31
N TYR A 58 -15.64 5.60 4.52
CA TYR A 58 -16.80 6.22 3.88
C TYR A 58 -17.01 7.64 4.43
N PRO A 59 -17.33 8.67 3.61
CA PRO A 59 -17.65 8.61 2.19
C PRO A 59 -16.43 8.73 1.25
N PHE A 60 -15.23 8.99 1.78
CA PHE A 60 -14.04 9.25 0.96
C PHE A 60 -13.65 8.04 0.09
N MET A 61 -13.62 6.84 0.67
CA MET A 61 -13.54 5.56 -0.04
C MET A 61 -14.87 4.82 0.04
N ASN A 62 -15.19 4.10 -1.03
CA ASN A 62 -16.44 3.37 -1.22
C ASN A 62 -17.69 4.28 -1.17
N ALA A 63 -17.62 5.50 -1.72
CA ALA A 63 -18.76 6.42 -1.80
C ALA A 63 -20.01 5.80 -2.44
N ASP A 64 -19.83 4.90 -3.42
CA ASP A 64 -20.91 4.25 -4.16
C ASP A 64 -21.39 2.94 -3.53
N ARG A 65 -21.06 2.67 -2.24
CA ARG A 65 -21.40 1.41 -1.55
C ARG A 65 -22.90 1.13 -1.54
N ASP A 66 -23.73 2.18 -1.46
CA ASP A 66 -25.18 2.07 -1.43
C ASP A 66 -25.79 1.85 -2.83
N SER A 67 -25.07 2.27 -3.88
CA SER A 67 -25.53 2.20 -5.27
C SER A 67 -24.90 1.05 -6.07
N SER A 68 -23.76 0.52 -5.64
CA SER A 68 -23.01 -0.50 -6.35
C SER A 68 -22.21 -1.39 -5.41
N LEU A 69 -22.03 -2.67 -5.79
CA LEU A 69 -21.15 -3.62 -5.10
C LEU A 69 -19.65 -3.41 -5.43
N ARG A 70 -19.31 -2.31 -6.11
CA ARG A 70 -17.92 -2.04 -6.53
C ARG A 70 -17.12 -1.57 -5.33
N ARG A 71 -15.96 -2.18 -5.14
CA ARG A 71 -15.00 -1.82 -4.10
C ARG A 71 -13.90 -0.97 -4.71
N ASP A 72 -13.47 0.05 -3.99
CA ASP A 72 -12.35 0.86 -4.41
C ASP A 72 -11.05 0.05 -4.30
N VAL A 73 -10.24 0.10 -5.34
CA VAL A 73 -8.89 -0.49 -5.37
C VAL A 73 -7.91 0.65 -5.31
N VAL A 74 -7.01 0.60 -4.35
CA VAL A 74 -6.05 1.67 -4.08
C VAL A 74 -4.62 1.18 -4.23
N LEU A 75 -3.74 2.10 -4.61
CA LEU A 75 -2.30 1.86 -4.63
C LEU A 75 -1.73 2.17 -3.25
N ASN A 76 -1.33 1.12 -2.54
CA ASN A 76 -0.68 1.17 -1.25
C ASN A 76 0.85 1.18 -1.44
N TYR A 77 1.48 2.32 -1.18
CA TYR A 77 2.92 2.50 -1.24
C TYR A 77 3.55 2.11 0.11
N LYS A 78 4.30 1.00 0.14
CA LYS A 78 4.84 0.36 1.34
C LYS A 78 6.27 0.76 1.67
N TRP A 79 6.95 1.45 0.75
CA TRP A 79 8.31 1.90 1.00
C TRP A 79 8.32 3.08 1.97
N SER A 80 9.09 2.95 3.06
CA SER A 80 9.23 3.95 4.13
C SER A 80 7.93 4.68 4.48
N PRO A 81 6.89 3.99 4.96
CA PRO A 81 5.58 4.61 5.19
C PRO A 81 5.59 5.58 6.38
N GLN A 82 6.65 5.56 7.19
CA GLN A 82 6.81 6.43 8.35
C GLN A 82 7.42 7.80 8.01
N GLU A 83 8.02 7.94 6.83
CA GLU A 83 8.68 9.17 6.37
C GLU A 83 7.68 10.13 5.75
N ASP A 84 7.92 11.44 5.94
CA ASP A 84 7.12 12.54 5.40
C ASP A 84 5.61 12.39 5.63
N LEU A 85 5.23 11.87 6.79
CA LEU A 85 3.83 11.78 7.19
C LEU A 85 3.30 13.19 7.44
N GLN A 86 2.21 13.52 6.75
CA GLN A 86 1.49 14.77 6.88
C GLN A 86 0.06 14.51 7.36
N ARG A 87 -0.54 15.53 7.97
CA ARG A 87 -1.95 15.47 8.36
C ARG A 87 -2.83 15.34 7.11
N GLY A 88 -3.94 14.65 7.26
CA GLY A 88 -4.86 14.33 6.17
C GLY A 88 -4.47 13.10 5.34
N MET A 89 -3.20 12.68 5.35
CA MET A 89 -2.74 11.49 4.59
C MET A 89 -3.50 10.22 4.98
N ILE A 90 -3.67 9.31 4.03
CA ILE A 90 -4.32 8.01 4.27
C ILE A 90 -3.24 6.95 4.35
N VAL A 91 -3.28 6.18 5.43
CA VAL A 91 -2.28 5.16 5.74
C VAL A 91 -2.95 3.80 5.90
N THR A 92 -2.20 2.76 5.57
CA THR A 92 -2.52 1.38 5.95
C THR A 92 -1.72 1.04 7.19
N LEU A 93 -2.35 0.37 8.14
CA LEU A 93 -1.73 -0.01 9.40
C LEU A 93 -2.21 -1.37 9.89
N ARG A 94 -1.36 -2.05 10.64
CA ARG A 94 -1.75 -3.27 11.34
C ARG A 94 -2.50 -2.92 12.61
N SER A 95 -3.73 -3.42 12.77
CA SER A 95 -4.56 -3.08 13.94
C SER A 95 -3.89 -3.56 15.23
N PRO A 96 -3.76 -2.70 16.27
CA PRO A 96 -3.18 -3.10 17.56
C PRO A 96 -3.96 -4.23 18.26
N PHE A 97 -5.28 -4.26 18.09
CA PHE A 97 -6.14 -5.29 18.70
C PHE A 97 -6.24 -6.56 17.86
N HIS A 98 -6.05 -6.43 16.54
CA HIS A 98 -6.21 -7.53 15.58
C HIS A 98 -5.02 -7.51 14.61
N PRO A 99 -3.85 -8.05 15.01
CA PRO A 99 -2.65 -8.00 14.20
C PRO A 99 -2.79 -8.64 12.82
N GLU A 100 -3.73 -9.56 12.63
CA GLU A 100 -4.06 -10.19 11.35
C GLU A 100 -4.75 -9.23 10.36
N VAL A 101 -5.30 -8.11 10.84
CA VAL A 101 -6.08 -7.17 10.04
C VAL A 101 -5.25 -5.93 9.70
N ILE A 102 -5.20 -5.61 8.40
CA ILE A 102 -4.70 -4.33 7.90
C ILE A 102 -5.89 -3.37 7.76
N ALA A 103 -5.83 -2.26 8.47
CA ALA A 103 -6.84 -1.21 8.46
C ALA A 103 -6.36 -0.02 7.63
N VAL A 104 -7.27 0.58 6.86
CA VAL A 104 -7.05 1.87 6.18
C VAL A 104 -7.64 2.96 7.05
N LYS A 105 -6.83 3.97 7.40
CA LYS A 105 -7.23 5.11 8.25
C LYS A 105 -6.61 6.41 7.75
N ARG A 106 -7.19 7.53 8.15
CA ARG A 106 -6.66 8.87 7.90
C ARG A 106 -5.82 9.34 9.08
N VAL A 107 -4.66 9.93 8.81
CA VAL A 107 -3.82 10.61 9.80
C VAL A 107 -4.47 11.95 10.14
N VAL A 108 -4.85 12.13 11.39
CA VAL A 108 -5.46 13.37 11.90
C VAL A 108 -4.45 14.21 12.66
N ALA A 109 -3.56 13.58 13.42
CA ALA A 109 -2.53 14.28 14.19
C ALA A 109 -1.21 13.51 14.20
N LEU A 110 -0.10 14.25 14.26
CA LEU A 110 1.27 13.76 14.30
C LEU A 110 1.89 13.99 15.68
N GLU A 111 3.12 13.55 15.86
CA GLU A 111 3.85 13.75 17.12
C GLU A 111 3.91 15.22 17.55
N GLY A 112 3.66 15.47 18.83
CA GLY A 112 3.64 16.82 19.40
C GLY A 112 2.29 17.53 19.30
N ASP A 113 1.42 17.13 18.38
CA ASP A 113 0.09 17.72 18.18
C ASP A 113 -0.84 17.46 19.37
N VAL A 114 -1.84 18.34 19.54
CA VAL A 114 -2.92 18.18 20.51
C VAL A 114 -4.25 18.09 19.76
N ILE A 115 -4.98 17.00 19.98
CA ILE A 115 -6.23 16.68 19.28
C ILE A 115 -7.38 16.51 20.28
N LYS A 116 -8.57 16.96 19.89
CA LYS A 116 -9.83 16.63 20.58
C LYS A 116 -10.25 15.22 20.23
N THR A 117 -10.38 14.37 21.23
CA THR A 117 -10.80 12.98 21.04
C THR A 117 -12.31 12.89 20.88
N LYS A 118 -12.75 11.76 20.34
CA LYS A 118 -14.15 11.35 20.26
C LYS A 118 -14.37 10.17 21.20
N LYS A 119 -15.62 9.98 21.60
CA LYS A 119 -16.02 8.75 22.31
C LYS A 119 -15.68 7.53 21.42
N PRO A 120 -15.17 6.42 21.99
CA PRO A 120 -15.18 6.07 23.41
C PRO A 120 -13.92 6.50 24.22
N TYR A 121 -13.03 7.33 23.68
CA TYR A 121 -11.80 7.69 24.37
C TYR A 121 -12.09 8.42 25.70
N PRO A 122 -11.40 8.07 26.81
CA PRO A 122 -11.79 8.51 28.15
C PRO A 122 -11.48 9.98 28.44
N VAL A 123 -10.45 10.54 27.80
CA VAL A 123 -10.02 11.93 28.00
C VAL A 123 -10.36 12.79 26.78
N PRO A 124 -10.80 14.05 26.95
CA PRO A 124 -11.30 14.88 25.85
C PRO A 124 -10.20 15.40 24.91
N THR A 125 -8.96 15.44 25.38
CA THR A 125 -7.81 15.90 24.60
C THR A 125 -6.61 15.00 24.86
N VAL A 126 -5.81 14.82 23.82
CA VAL A 126 -4.57 14.03 23.90
C VAL A 126 -3.47 14.77 23.18
N ARG A 127 -2.31 14.85 23.81
CA ARG A 127 -1.06 15.22 23.15
C ARG A 127 -0.40 13.96 22.58
N ILE A 128 -0.07 13.98 21.29
CA ILE A 128 0.47 12.81 20.61
C ILE A 128 1.95 12.61 21.02
N PRO A 129 2.32 11.44 21.55
CA PRO A 129 3.70 11.14 21.92
C PRO A 129 4.64 11.12 20.70
N GLN A 130 5.94 11.27 20.97
CA GLN A 130 6.96 11.12 19.93
C GLN A 130 6.90 9.73 19.28
N GLY A 131 7.10 9.66 17.96
CA GLY A 131 7.04 8.42 17.18
C GLY A 131 5.64 7.80 17.08
N HIS A 132 4.59 8.53 17.49
CA HIS A 132 3.20 8.11 17.38
C HIS A 132 2.41 9.02 16.43
N VAL A 133 1.27 8.51 15.99
CA VAL A 133 0.28 9.24 15.19
C VAL A 133 -1.12 8.95 15.69
N TRP A 134 -2.03 9.89 15.47
CA TRP A 134 -3.46 9.70 15.69
C TRP A 134 -4.14 9.50 14.34
N VAL A 135 -4.78 8.36 14.19
CA VAL A 135 -5.51 7.98 12.99
C VAL A 135 -6.98 7.75 13.26
N GLU A 136 -7.84 8.14 12.33
CA GLU A 136 -9.29 7.99 12.41
C GLU A 136 -9.88 7.42 11.13
N GLY A 137 -11.05 6.80 11.24
CA GLY A 137 -11.90 6.58 10.08
C GLY A 137 -12.64 7.85 9.66
N ASP A 138 -12.97 7.95 8.37
CA ASP A 138 -13.89 8.98 7.87
C ASP A 138 -15.37 8.59 8.06
N GLY A 139 -15.63 7.31 8.35
CA GLY A 139 -16.95 6.73 8.55
C GLY A 139 -17.74 7.34 9.72
N PRO A 140 -19.06 7.07 9.79
CA PRO A 140 -19.89 7.53 10.90
C PRO A 140 -19.36 7.01 12.25
N PRO A 141 -19.62 7.73 13.36
CA PRO A 141 -19.15 7.34 14.69
C PRO A 141 -19.52 5.88 15.02
N GLY A 142 -18.55 5.12 15.53
CA GLY A 142 -18.73 3.70 15.89
C GLY A 142 -18.64 2.71 14.73
N SER A 143 -18.50 3.16 13.48
CA SER A 143 -18.31 2.28 12.31
C SER A 143 -16.86 1.84 12.09
N SER A 144 -15.94 2.28 12.94
CA SER A 144 -14.50 2.17 12.78
C SER A 144 -13.84 1.93 14.13
N LEU A 145 -12.97 0.92 14.21
CA LEU A 145 -11.96 0.82 15.26
C LEU A 145 -10.77 1.69 14.85
N ASP A 146 -10.58 2.80 15.57
CA ASP A 146 -9.53 3.77 15.33
C ASP A 146 -8.87 4.30 16.62
N SER A 147 -8.09 5.38 16.54
CA SER A 147 -7.35 5.91 17.70
C SER A 147 -8.26 6.36 18.85
N ASN A 148 -9.53 6.65 18.57
CA ASN A 148 -10.50 6.90 19.63
C ASN A 148 -10.81 5.64 20.47
N THR A 149 -10.46 4.45 19.98
CA THR A 149 -10.61 3.18 20.70
C THR A 149 -9.30 2.70 21.32
N TYR A 150 -8.20 2.71 20.56
CA TYR A 150 -6.90 2.18 21.02
C TYR A 150 -5.89 3.24 21.49
N GLY A 151 -6.15 4.54 21.23
CA GLY A 151 -5.24 5.64 21.54
C GLY A 151 -4.21 5.93 20.44
N PRO A 152 -3.15 6.72 20.75
CA PRO A 152 -2.08 7.00 19.79
C PRO A 152 -1.38 5.71 19.36
N ILE A 153 -1.14 5.54 18.06
CA ILE A 153 -0.45 4.36 17.52
C ILE A 153 0.98 4.67 17.13
N SER A 154 1.88 3.71 17.33
CA SER A 154 3.25 3.86 16.86
C SER A 154 3.30 3.96 15.33
N LYS A 155 4.12 4.87 14.81
CA LYS A 155 4.43 4.97 13.36
C LYS A 155 4.92 3.63 12.78
N ARG A 156 5.49 2.74 13.60
CA ARG A 156 5.95 1.41 13.17
C ARG A 156 4.84 0.42 12.82
N LEU A 157 3.60 0.68 13.23
CA LEU A 157 2.46 -0.14 12.83
C LEU A 157 1.96 0.20 11.42
N LEU A 158 2.42 1.30 10.84
CA LEU A 158 2.09 1.68 9.48
C LEU A 158 2.75 0.72 8.50
N THR A 159 1.92 0.12 7.65
CA THR A 159 2.33 -0.81 6.60
C THR A 159 2.50 -0.14 5.23
N GLY A 160 1.92 1.04 5.05
CA GLY A 160 1.91 1.72 3.76
C GLY A 160 1.14 3.04 3.77
N ARG A 161 1.24 3.77 2.67
CA ARG A 161 0.51 5.03 2.39
C ARG A 161 -0.36 4.84 1.15
N VAL A 162 -1.62 5.23 1.24
CA VAL A 162 -2.53 5.18 0.10
C VAL A 162 -2.34 6.43 -0.74
N THR A 163 -1.80 6.25 -1.95
CA THR A 163 -1.38 7.37 -2.81
C THR A 163 -2.34 7.63 -3.96
N HIS A 164 -2.92 6.57 -4.54
CA HIS A 164 -3.77 6.66 -5.72
C HIS A 164 -4.97 5.74 -5.57
N ILE A 165 -6.09 6.13 -6.17
CA ILE A 165 -7.22 5.26 -6.44
C ILE A 165 -7.03 4.73 -7.86
N VAL A 166 -7.02 3.41 -8.01
CA VAL A 166 -6.79 2.70 -9.28
C VAL A 166 -8.11 2.24 -9.89
N TYR A 167 -9.10 1.94 -9.06
CA TYR A 167 -10.45 1.58 -9.49
C TYR A 167 -11.46 2.05 -8.45
N PRO A 168 -12.67 2.50 -8.81
CA PRO A 168 -13.24 2.60 -10.17
C PRO A 168 -12.59 3.68 -11.04
N LEU A 169 -12.52 3.46 -12.36
CA LEU A 169 -11.85 4.37 -13.31
C LEU A 169 -12.35 5.82 -13.26
N LYS A 170 -13.60 6.04 -12.83
CA LYS A 170 -14.17 7.39 -12.64
C LYS A 170 -13.48 8.19 -11.54
N LYS A 171 -12.90 7.51 -10.55
CA LYS A 171 -12.15 8.08 -9.42
C LYS A 171 -10.65 7.88 -9.57
N PHE A 172 -10.19 7.41 -10.74
CA PHE A 172 -8.79 7.13 -10.97
C PHE A 172 -7.95 8.40 -10.82
N GLY A 173 -6.93 8.35 -9.97
CA GLY A 173 -6.06 9.49 -9.76
C GLY A 173 -5.39 9.51 -8.39
N PRO A 174 -4.58 10.56 -8.13
CA PRO A 174 -3.96 10.76 -6.84
C PRO A 174 -5.00 11.07 -5.77
N VAL A 175 -4.77 10.57 -4.57
CA VAL A 175 -5.59 10.83 -3.39
C VAL A 175 -5.33 12.26 -2.92
N GLN A 176 -6.36 13.11 -2.97
CA GLN A 176 -6.28 14.51 -2.55
C GLN A 176 -6.45 14.64 -1.03
N TRP A 177 -5.44 14.17 -0.29
CA TRP A 177 -5.48 14.13 1.17
C TRP A 177 -5.34 15.51 1.82
N TRP A 178 -4.72 16.48 1.13
CA TRP A 178 -4.50 17.84 1.62
C TRP A 178 -5.79 18.67 1.81
N GLU A 179 -6.89 18.27 1.15
CA GLU A 179 -8.17 18.96 1.29
C GLU A 179 -8.88 18.66 2.62
N HIS A 180 -8.39 17.68 3.38
CA HIS A 180 -9.05 17.12 4.55
C HIS A 180 -8.30 17.40 5.86
N ASP A 181 -7.54 18.50 5.92
CA ASP A 181 -6.89 18.90 7.16
C ASP A 181 -7.93 19.31 8.20
N ARG A 182 -7.79 18.80 9.43
CA ARG A 182 -8.71 19.11 10.53
C ARG A 182 -8.04 20.10 11.48
N PRO A 183 -8.78 21.10 11.98
CA PRO A 183 -8.22 22.02 12.94
C PRO A 183 -7.83 21.27 14.21
N LEU A 184 -6.59 21.49 14.66
CA LEU A 184 -6.13 21.03 15.96
C LEU A 184 -6.74 21.88 17.08
N VAL A 185 -6.55 21.44 18.33
CA VAL A 185 -6.83 22.29 19.48
C VAL A 185 -5.73 23.35 19.56
N GLU A 186 -6.13 24.62 19.54
CA GLU A 186 -5.24 25.76 19.81
C GLU A 186 -4.59 25.68 21.20
#